data_AF-A0A8T3XA28-F1
#
_entry.id   AF-A0A8T3XA28-F1
#
_cell.length_a   1.000
_cell.length_b   1.000
_cell.length_c   1.000
_cell.angle_alpha   90.00
_cell.angle_beta   90.00
_cell.angle_gamma   90.00
#
_symmetry.space_group_name_H-M   'P 1'
#
loop_
_entity.id
_entity.type
_entity.pdbx_description
1 polymer ?
#
loop_
_entity_poly.entity_id
_entity_poly.type
_entity_poly.pdbx_seq_one_letter_code
_entity_poly.pdbx_strand_id
1 'polypeptide(L)'
;MEEKEFALTIKFKGVESKLLEEAIRNGLFSTKSELIRAALIHYFIELGLLGREQRWKEIQSFPKRKVTPEQLAKELNELEDEV
;
A
#
# COMPACT_ATOMS: atom_id res chain seq x y z
N MET A 1 -19.06 8.69 0.57
CA MET A 1 -18.57 9.09 1.90
C MET A 1 -17.72 10.33 1.69
N GLU A 2 -17.98 11.40 2.43
CA GLU A 2 -17.17 12.62 2.37
C GLU A 2 -15.79 12.32 2.96
N GLU A 3 -14.71 12.56 2.19
CA GLU A 3 -13.35 12.38 2.68
C GLU A 3 -13.03 13.46 3.71
N LYS A 4 -13.01 13.09 4.98
CA LYS A 4 -12.63 14.00 6.06
C LYS A 4 -11.11 14.06 6.16
N GLU A 5 -10.53 15.20 5.79
CA GLU A 5 -9.13 15.52 6.04
C GLU A 5 -8.98 16.22 7.40
N PHE A 6 -7.96 15.85 8.17
CA PHE A 6 -7.59 16.52 9.41
C PHE A 6 -6.08 16.57 9.57
N ALA A 7 -5.57 17.64 10.18
CA ALA A 7 -4.15 17.79 10.51
C ALA A 7 -3.89 17.36 11.96
N LEU A 8 -2.74 16.72 12.19
CA LEU A 8 -2.30 16.27 13.51
C LEU A 8 -0.83 16.65 13.74
N THR A 9 -0.53 17.17 14.93
CA THR A 9 0.84 17.43 15.38
C THR A 9 1.29 16.32 16.31
N ILE A 10 2.30 15.56 15.90
CA ILE A 10 2.87 14.44 16.67
C ILE A 10 4.32 14.78 17.04
N LYS A 11 4.71 14.52 18.29
CA LYS A 11 6.10 14.67 18.75
C LYS A 11 6.77 13.29 18.83
N PHE A 12 7.76 13.05 17.98
CA PHE A 12 8.59 11.85 18.01
C PHE A 12 9.81 12.06 18.89
N LYS A 13 10.24 11.02 19.61
CA LYS A 13 11.42 11.09 20.49
C LYS A 13 12.29 9.84 20.35
N GLY A 14 13.59 10.00 20.64
CA GLY A 14 14.52 8.87 20.70
C GLY A 14 14.60 8.10 19.38
N VAL A 15 14.32 6.80 19.43
CA VAL A 15 14.42 5.88 18.28
C VAL A 15 13.45 6.26 17.16
N GLU A 16 12.23 6.69 17.49
CA GLU A 16 11.21 7.06 16.51
C GLU A 16 11.71 8.19 15.61
N SER A 17 12.30 9.23 16.20
CA SER A 17 12.85 10.37 15.46
C SER A 17 13.97 9.95 14.52
N LYS A 18 14.84 9.03 14.97
CA LYS A 18 15.98 8.53 14.16
C LYS A 18 15.50 7.74 12.95
N LEU A 19 14.59 6.79 13.15
CA LEU A 19 14.01 5.99 12.07
C LEU A 19 13.33 6.88 11.03
N LEU A 20 12.59 7.88 11.50
CA LEU A 20 11.85 8.79 10.65
C LEU A 20 12.79 9.70 9.84
N GLU A 21 13.94 10.09 10.39
CA GLU A 21 14.97 10.81 9.64
C GLU A 21 15.72 9.92 8.64
N GLU A 22 16.09 8.70 9.03
CA GLU A 22 16.78 7.74 8.18
C GLU A 22 15.96 7.36 6.96
N ALA A 23 14.66 7.12 7.14
CA ALA A 23 13.78 6.74 6.04
C ALA A 23 13.68 7.84 4.96
N ILE A 24 13.69 9.11 5.37
CA ILE A 24 13.71 10.25 4.44
C ILE A 24 15.08 10.40 3.79
N ARG A 25 16.15 10.30 4.59
CA ARG A 25 17.54 10.42 4.12
C ARG A 25 17.88 9.35 3.07
N ASN A 26 17.37 8.14 3.25
CA ASN A 26 17.58 7.02 2.33
C ASN A 26 16.64 7.06 1.11
N GLY A 27 15.77 8.08 0.99
CA GLY A 27 14.84 8.23 -0.12
C GLY A 27 13.71 7.21 -0.13
N LEU A 28 13.46 6.48 0.97
CA LEU A 28 12.35 5.52 1.06
C LEU A 28 10.99 6.23 1.04
N PHE A 29 10.94 7.45 1.57
CA PHE A 29 9.76 8.31 1.54
C PHE A 29 10.17 9.76 1.26
N SER A 30 9.28 10.51 0.60
CA SER A 30 9.54 11.91 0.26
C SER A 30 9.30 12.84 1.46
N THR A 31 8.34 12.50 2.32
CA THR A 31 8.01 13.31 3.50
C THR A 31 7.72 12.48 4.76
N LYS A 32 7.90 13.12 5.92
CA LYS A 32 7.56 12.55 7.24
C LYS A 32 6.09 12.12 7.31
N SER A 33 5.21 12.97 6.78
CA SER A 33 3.76 12.72 6.77
C SER A 33 3.38 11.53 5.89
N GLU A 34 4.05 11.36 4.76
CA GLU A 34 3.85 10.21 3.87
C GLU A 34 4.22 8.90 4.56
N LEU A 35 5.39 8.84 5.19
CA LEU A 35 5.81 7.68 5.98
C LEU A 35 4.80 7.34 7.07
N ILE A 36 4.33 8.34 7.83
CA ILE A 36 3.37 8.11 8.92
C ILE A 36 2.03 7.59 8.39
N ARG A 37 1.53 8.12 7.27
CA ARG A 37 0.32 7.58 6.63
C ARG A 37 0.51 6.13 6.17
N ALA A 38 1.65 5.81 5.56
CA ALA A 38 1.97 4.46 5.13
C ALA A 38 2.08 3.48 6.33
N ALA A 39 2.75 3.90 7.41
CA ALA A 39 2.86 3.13 8.63
C ALA A 39 1.50 2.85 9.28
N LEU A 40 0.58 3.82 9.27
CA LEU A 40 -0.78 3.65 9.79
C LEU A 40 -1.55 2.59 9.00
N ILE A 41 -1.50 2.66 7.66
CA ILE A 41 -2.14 1.66 6.79
C ILE A 41 -1.54 0.28 7.03
N HIS A 42 -0.21 0.18 7.03
CA HIS A 42 0.50 -1.07 7.28
C HIS A 42 0.11 -1.68 8.63
N TYR A 43 0.09 -0.87 9.69
CA TYR A 43 -0.29 -1.33 11.03
C TYR A 43 -1.72 -1.91 11.06
N PHE A 44 -2.68 -1.26 10.40
CA PHE A 44 -4.05 -1.77 10.32
C PHE A 44 -4.18 -3.03 9.46
N ILE A 45 -3.32 -3.21 8.45
CA ILE A 45 -3.21 -4.46 7.68
C ILE A 45 -2.69 -5.59 8.57
N GLU A 46 -1.60 -5.36 9.30
CA GLU A 46 -0.98 -6.35 10.21
C GLU A 46 -1.94 -6.78 11.32
N LEU A 47 -2.71 -5.84 11.87
CA LEU A 47 -3.75 -6.14 12.86
C LEU A 47 -4.97 -6.86 12.26
N GLY A 48 -5.03 -7.05 10.94
CA GLY A 48 -6.18 -7.64 10.25
C GLY A 48 -7.45 -6.78 10.28
N LEU A 49 -7.32 -5.52 10.73
CA LEU A 49 -8.43 -4.57 10.88
C LEU A 49 -8.83 -3.94 9.54
N LEU A 50 -7.91 -3.88 8.59
CA LEU A 50 -8.24 -3.73 7.17
C LEU A 50 -8.71 -5.08 6.62
N GLY A 51 -9.99 -5.35 6.92
CA GLY A 51 -10.63 -6.65 6.79
C GLY A 51 -10.43 -7.30 5.42
N ARG A 52 -9.96 -8.55 5.44
CA ARG A 52 -9.89 -9.44 4.26
C ARG A 52 -11.19 -9.44 3.46
N GLU A 53 -12.34 -9.33 4.11
CA GLU A 53 -13.65 -9.32 3.48
C GLU A 53 -13.89 -8.07 2.63
N GLN A 54 -13.44 -6.89 3.09
CA GLN A 54 -13.59 -5.63 2.36
C GLN A 54 -12.66 -5.61 1.14
N ARG A 55 -11.41 -6.07 1.31
CA ARG A 55 -10.46 -6.26 0.20
C ARG A 55 -10.96 -7.32 -0.79
N TRP A 56 -11.54 -8.41 -0.32
CA TRP A 56 -12.13 -9.43 -1.19
C TRP A 56 -13.33 -8.87 -1.95
N LYS A 57 -14.18 -8.06 -1.32
CA LYS A 57 -15.28 -7.35 -1.99
C LYS A 57 -14.76 -6.35 -3.02
N GLU A 58 -13.70 -5.59 -2.72
CA GLU A 58 -13.06 -4.67 -3.67
C GLU A 58 -12.45 -5.42 -4.86
N ILE A 59 -11.68 -6.48 -4.60
CA ILE A 59 -11.11 -7.37 -5.63
C ILE A 59 -12.22 -7.99 -6.50
N GLN A 60 -13.33 -8.44 -5.90
CA GLN A 60 -14.48 -8.96 -6.62
C GLN A 60 -15.28 -7.89 -7.36
N SER A 61 -15.22 -6.63 -6.93
CA SER A 61 -15.92 -5.50 -7.56
C SER A 61 -15.27 -5.03 -8.85
N PHE A 62 -13.97 -5.32 -9.04
CA PHE A 62 -13.32 -5.07 -10.33
C PHE A 62 -13.88 -6.04 -11.39
N PRO A 63 -14.24 -5.53 -12.58
CA PRO A 63 -14.69 -6.39 -13.68
C PRO A 63 -13.56 -7.35 -14.02
N LYS A 64 -13.76 -8.63 -13.71
CA LYS A 64 -12.83 -9.70 -14.09
C LYS A 64 -12.68 -9.66 -15.60
N ARG A 65 -11.46 -9.43 -16.07
CA ARG A 65 -11.08 -9.68 -17.46
C ARG A 65 -11.50 -11.12 -17.76
N LYS A 66 -12.39 -11.33 -18.74
CA LYS A 66 -12.72 -12.67 -19.25
C LYS A 66 -11.55 -13.20 -20.10
N VAL A 67 -10.37 -13.23 -19.50
CA VAL A 67 -9.17 -13.77 -20.12
C VAL A 67 -9.28 -15.28 -20.00
N THR A 68 -9.29 -15.96 -21.13
CA THR A 68 -9.29 -17.42 -21.13
C THR A 68 -7.91 -17.93 -20.67
N PRO A 69 -7.82 -19.17 -20.16
CA PRO A 69 -6.53 -19.75 -19.76
C PRO A 69 -5.45 -19.65 -20.86
N GLU A 70 -5.86 -19.75 -22.13
CA GLU A 70 -4.98 -19.65 -23.29
C GLU A 70 -4.46 -18.23 -23.50
N GLN A 71 -5.31 -17.22 -23.29
CA GLN A 71 -4.91 -15.82 -23.36
C GLN A 71 -3.96 -15.45 -22.22
N LEU A 72 -4.22 -15.98 -21.01
CA LEU A 72 -3.34 -15.76 -19.86
C LEU A 72 -1.96 -16.42 -20.06
N ALA A 73 -1.93 -17.64 -20.60
CA ALA A 73 -0.68 -18.35 -20.89
C ALA A 73 0.15 -17.61 -21.95
N LYS A 74 -0.50 -17.03 -22.95
CA LYS A 74 0.16 -16.22 -23.97
C LYS A 74 0.76 -14.94 -23.38
N GLU A 75 -0.02 -14.20 -22.57
CA GLU A 75 0.44 -12.98 -21.90
C GLU A 75 1.61 -13.26 -20.94
N LEU A 76 1.60 -14.39 -20.24
CA LEU A 76 2.70 -14.79 -19.34
C LEU A 76 3.99 -15.07 -20.12
N ASN A 77 3.92 -15.78 -21.25
CA ASN A 77 5.09 -16.04 -22.09
C ASN A 77 5.66 -14.74 -22.67
N GLU A 78 4.82 -13.82 -23.13
CA GLU A 78 5.26 -12.52 -23.66
C GLU A 78 5.97 -11.67 -22.60
N LEU A 79 5.58 -11.77 -21.33
CA LEU A 79 6.24 -11.09 -20.21
C LEU A 79 7.56 -11.75 -19.78
N GLU A 80 7.69 -13.07 -19.90
CA GLU A 80 8.94 -13.80 -19.63
C GLU A 80 10.00 -13.55 -20.72
N ASP A 81 9.59 -13.31 -21.96
CA ASP A 81 10.49 -12.98 -23.08
C ASP A 81 10.95 -11.50 -23.10
N GLU A 82 10.31 -10.62 -22.31
CA GLU A 82 10.68 -9.20 -22.16
C GLU A 82 11.68 -8.94 -21.01
N VAL A 83 12.13 -9.98 -20.28
CA VAL A 83 13.13 -9.92 -19.20
C VAL A 83 14.41 -10.65 -19.59
#